data_AF-A0ABD6AA27-F1
#
_entry.id   AF-A0ABD6AA27-F1
#
_cell.length_a   1.000
_cell.length_b   1.000
_cell.length_c   1.000
_cell.angle_alpha   90.00
_cell.angle_beta   90.00
_cell.angle_gamma   90.00
#
_symmetry.space_group_name_H-M   'P 1'
#
loop_
_entity.id
_entity.type
_entity.pdbx_description
1 polymer ?
#
loop_
_entity_poly.entity_id
_entity_poly.type
_entity_poly.pdbx_seq_one_letter_code
_entity_poly.pdbx_strand_id
1 'polypeptide(L)' 'MNLLDRVKEALRVDETVAWECQECGTVFTTAVPESGGVPETVACESCGSDDVAEINRAYG' A
#
# COMPACT_ATOMS: atom_id res chain seq x y z
N MET A 1 -11.12 -21.46 19.59
CA MET A 1 -10.08 -20.60 19.00
C MET A 1 -8.80 -20.75 19.81
N ASN A 2 -7.66 -20.93 19.13
CA ASN A 2 -6.35 -21.05 19.76
C ASN A 2 -5.69 -19.66 19.89
N LEU A 3 -4.82 -19.45 20.88
CA LEU A 3 -4.16 -18.15 21.10
C LEU A 3 -3.29 -17.74 19.89
N LEU A 4 -2.72 -18.73 19.20
CA LEU A 4 -1.91 -18.53 17.99
C LEU A 4 -2.71 -17.92 16.84
N ASP A 5 -3.98 -18.32 16.65
CA ASP A 5 -4.84 -17.71 15.63
C ASP A 5 -5.09 -16.23 15.92
N ARG A 6 -5.35 -15.87 17.18
CA ARG A 6 -5.61 -14.47 17.57
C ARG A 6 -4.36 -13.59 17.43
N VAL A 7 -3.18 -14.15 17.69
CA VAL A 7 -1.90 -13.46 17.50
C VAL A 7 -1.62 -13.28 16.01
N LYS A 8 -1.93 -14.27 15.17
CA LYS A 8 -1.83 -14.19 13.71
C LYS A 8 -2.82 -13.17 13.12
N GLU A 9 -4.00 -13.03 13.71
CA GLU A 9 -4.96 -11.99 13.34
C GLU A 9 -4.60 -10.59 13.85
N ALA A 10 -3.82 -10.47 14.92
CA ALA A 10 -3.36 -9.20 15.48
C ALA A 10 -2.03 -8.71 14.88
N LEU A 11 -1.23 -9.62 14.32
CA LEU A 11 -0.03 -9.36 13.50
C LEU A 11 -0.37 -9.28 12.01
N ARG A 12 -1.60 -8.90 11.64
CA ARG A 12 -1.90 -8.51 10.27
C ARG A 12 -1.01 -7.32 9.95
N VAL A 13 0.09 -7.60 9.24
CA VAL A 13 1.03 -6.60 8.78
C VAL A 13 0.35 -5.97 7.58
N ASP A 14 -0.45 -4.93 7.83
CA ASP A 14 -0.98 -4.10 6.76
C ASP A 14 0.22 -3.45 6.06
N GLU A 15 0.68 -4.07 4.97
CA GLU A 15 1.74 -3.50 4.16
C GLU A 15 1.23 -2.20 3.55
N THR A 16 1.97 -1.11 3.76
CA THR A 16 1.59 0.20 3.23
C THR A 16 2.66 0.66 2.25
N VAL A 17 2.23 0.93 1.03
CA VAL A 17 3.09 1.43 -0.05
C VAL A 17 2.76 2.90 -0.28
N ALA A 18 3.79 3.75 -0.26
CA ALA A 18 3.70 5.15 -0.57
C ALA A 18 4.09 5.42 -2.02
N TRP A 19 3.26 6.17 -2.72
CA TRP A 19 3.38 6.54 -4.12
C TRP A 19 3.51 8.05 -4.26
N GLU A 20 4.30 8.49 -5.22
CA GLU A 20 4.41 9.89 -5.62
C GLU A 20 4.07 10.02 -7.10
N CYS A 21 3.11 10.88 -7.43
CA CYS A 21 2.80 11.21 -8.81
C CYS A 21 3.89 12.10 -9.42
N GLN A 22 4.48 11.67 -10.53
CA GLN A 22 5.53 12.43 -11.21
C GLN A 22 4.99 13.63 -11.99
N GLU A 23 3.69 13.66 -12.31
CA GLU A 23 3.08 14.80 -13.00
C GLU A 23 2.74 15.97 -12.07
N CYS A 24 2.17 15.68 -10.89
CA CYS A 24 1.68 16.71 -9.97
C CYS A 24 2.41 16.77 -8.63
N GLY A 25 3.29 15.80 -8.33
CA GLY A 25 4.03 15.71 -7.06
C GLY A 25 3.17 15.29 -5.86
N THR A 26 1.95 14.79 -6.09
CA THR A 26 1.08 14.34 -4.99
C THR A 26 1.58 13.02 -4.43
N VAL A 27 1.71 12.95 -3.10
CA VAL A 27 2.09 11.74 -2.36
C VAL A 27 0.86 11.13 -1.70
N PHE A 28 0.69 9.81 -1.85
CA PHE A 28 -0.43 9.08 -1.27
C PHE A 28 -0.03 7.64 -0.93
N THR A 29 -0.81 6.96 -0.09
CA THR A 29 -0.47 5.63 0.44
C THR A 29 -1.57 4.63 0.17
N THR A 30 -1.20 3.43 -0.26
CA THR A 30 -2.11 2.32 -0.53
C THR A 30 -1.80 1.16 0.40
N ALA A 31 -2.84 0.63 1.05
CA ALA A 31 -2.73 -0.60 1.82
C ALA A 31 -2.74 -1.80 0.86
N VAL A 32 -1.72 -2.64 0.97
CA VAL A 32 -1.55 -3.85 0.15
C VAL A 32 -1.92 -5.05 1.02
N PRO A 33 -2.99 -5.80 0.68
CA PRO A 33 -3.37 -6.97 1.44
C PRO A 33 -2.31 -8.07 1.26
N GLU A 34 -2.00 -8.80 2.34
CA GLU A 34 -0.98 -9.87 2.41
C GLU A 34 -1.07 -10.92 1.28
N SER A 35 -2.28 -11.11 0.73
CA SER A 35 -2.60 -12.12 -0.29
C SER A 35 -2.64 -11.57 -1.72
N GLY A 36 -2.61 -10.25 -1.90
CA GLY A 36 -2.68 -9.58 -3.19
C GLY A 36 -1.50 -8.65 -3.30
N GLY A 37 -0.52 -9.02 -4.13
CA GLY A 37 0.66 -8.19 -4.39
C GLY A 37 0.29 -6.74 -4.69
N VAL A 38 1.25 -5.85 -4.48
CA VAL A 38 1.11 -4.41 -4.73
C VAL A 38 0.39 -4.20 -6.06
N PRO A 39 -0.71 -3.42 -6.12
CA PRO A 39 -1.44 -3.20 -7.35
C PRO A 39 -0.47 -2.67 -8.41
N GLU A 40 -0.36 -3.40 -9.52
CA GLU A 40 0.53 -3.11 -10.65
C GLU A 40 0.17 -1.81 -11.36
N THR A 41 -1.06 -1.32 -11.15
CA THR A 41 -1.54 -0.04 -11.64
C THR A 41 -2.16 0.76 -10.50
N VAL A 42 -1.53 1.89 -10.18
CA VAL A 42 -2.01 2.87 -9.22
C VAL A 42 -2.11 4.19 -9.96
N ALA A 43 -3.25 4.87 -9.83
CA ALA A 43 -3.44 6.19 -10.41
C ALA A 43 -3.43 7.25 -9.30
N CYS A 44 -2.89 8.42 -9.62
CA CYS A 44 -2.92 9.56 -8.72
C CYS A 44 -4.35 10.05 -8.54
N GLU A 45 -4.82 10.09 -7.29
CA GLU A 45 -6.14 10.61 -6.94
C GLU A 45 -6.31 12.11 -7.21
N SER A 46 -5.22 12.87 -7.27
CA SER A 46 -5.28 14.32 -7.46
C SER A 46 -5.40 14.76 -8.91
N CYS A 47 -4.75 14.05 -9.84
CA CYS A 47 -4.71 14.45 -11.25
C CYS A 47 -5.21 13.36 -12.21
N GLY A 48 -5.42 12.14 -11.72
CA GLY A 48 -5.83 10.99 -12.54
C GLY A 48 -4.70 10.37 -13.35
N SER A 49 -3.45 10.83 -13.19
CA SER A 49 -2.28 10.29 -13.88
C SER A 49 -1.92 8.89 -13.39
N ASP A 50 -1.61 8.00 -14.32
CA ASP A 50 -0.98 6.70 -14.07
C ASP A 50 0.55 6.78 -13.92
N ASP A 51 1.15 7.96 -14.10
CA ASP A 51 2.59 8.19 -13.91
C ASP A 51 2.89 8.43 -12.41
N VAL A 52 2.93 7.34 -11.66
CA VAL A 52 3.24 7.33 -10.22
C VAL A 52 4.43 6.43 -9.94
N ALA A 53 5.30 6.85 -9.03
CA ALA A 53 6.48 6.13 -8.60
C ALA A 53 6.34 5.68 -7.13
N GLU A 54 6.73 4.43 -6.84
CA GLU A 54 6.86 3.97 -5.45
C GLU A 54 8.03 4.71 -4.79
N ILE A 55 7.77 5.40 -3.69
CA ILE A 55 8.78 6.14 -2.92
C ILE A 55 9.06 5.52 -1.56
N ASN A 56 8.16 4.68 -1.04
CA ASN A 56 8.36 3.99 0.23
C ASN A 56 7.50 2.74 0.35
N ARG A 57 7.99 1.76 1.11
CA ARG A 57 7.24 0.55 1.45
C ARG A 57 7.48 0.23 2.92
N ALA A 58 6.42 0.35 3.71
CA ALA A 58 6.42 0.06 5.13
C ALA A 58 5.80 -1.31 5.39
N TYR A 59 6.50 -2.10 6.20
CA TYR A 59 6.05 -3.39 6.72
C TYR A 59 5.69 -3.16 8.19
N GLY A 60 4.39 -3.11 8.51
CA GLY A 60 3.84 -2.75 9.82
C GLY A 60 3.81 -3.90 10.83
#